data_AF-V2Y6H6-F1
#
_entry.id   AF-V2Y6H6-F1
#
_cell.length_a   1.000
_cell.length_b   1.000
_cell.length_c   1.000
_cell.angle_alpha   90.00
_cell.angle_beta   90.00
_cell.angle_gamma   90.00
#
_symmetry.space_group_name_H-M   'P 1'
#
loop_
_entity.id
_entity.type
_entity.pdbx_description
1 polymer ?
#
loop_
_entity_poly.entity_id
_entity_poly.type
_entity_poly.pdbx_seq_one_letter_code
_entity_poly.pdbx_strand_id
1 'polypeptide(L)'
;MSKSKISHSEKLQTVYLILEGKESLRHAAVRLGISLSSIQQWISIYKSEGEGAFLVTVNKRYSKELKEQAVLDYLCGQGSQQEICQRYGIRYKK
;
A
#
# COMPACT_ATOMS: atom_id res chain seq x y z
N MET A 1 -20.31 10.77 2.36
CA MET A 1 -19.68 10.10 1.21
C MET A 1 -19.50 8.62 1.55
N SER A 2 -20.37 7.78 1.01
CA SER A 2 -20.43 6.35 1.26
C SER A 2 -19.11 5.69 0.86
N LYS A 3 -18.42 5.02 1.78
CA LYS A 3 -17.25 4.21 1.46
C LYS A 3 -17.72 3.02 0.63
N SER A 4 -17.77 3.15 -0.70
CA SER A 4 -17.97 2.01 -1.59
C SER A 4 -16.94 0.94 -1.20
N LYS A 5 -17.41 -0.23 -0.76
CA LYS A 5 -16.57 -1.37 -0.42
C LYS A 5 -16.03 -1.96 -1.72
N ILE A 6 -15.04 -1.31 -2.32
CA ILE A 6 -14.31 -1.89 -3.46
C ILE A 6 -13.72 -3.21 -2.98
N SER A 7 -14.12 -4.29 -3.64
CA SER A 7 -13.73 -5.65 -3.29
C SER A 7 -12.22 -5.86 -3.47
N HIS A 8 -11.63 -6.79 -2.72
CA HIS A 8 -10.19 -7.10 -2.85
C HIS A 8 -9.84 -7.58 -4.26
N SER A 9 -10.74 -8.36 -4.87
CA SER A 9 -10.66 -8.81 -6.27
C SER A 9 -10.63 -7.63 -7.24
N GLU A 10 -11.51 -6.63 -7.09
CA GLU A 10 -11.49 -5.44 -7.96
C GLU A 10 -10.20 -4.63 -7.83
N LYS A 11 -9.66 -4.52 -6.61
CA LYS A 11 -8.38 -3.83 -6.39
C LYS A 11 -7.24 -4.54 -7.12
N LEU A 12 -7.13 -5.86 -6.94
CA LEU A 12 -6.12 -6.68 -7.60
C LEU A 12 -6.24 -6.61 -9.11
N GLN A 13 -7.45 -6.75 -9.65
CA GLN A 13 -7.68 -6.71 -11.08
C GLN A 13 -7.32 -5.34 -11.68
N THR A 14 -7.67 -4.26 -10.98
CA THR A 14 -7.29 -2.91 -11.39
C THR A 14 -5.77 -2.72 -11.40
N VAL A 15 -5.07 -3.19 -10.36
CA VAL A 15 -3.60 -3.13 -10.31
C VAL A 15 -2.97 -3.95 -11.43
N TYR A 16 -3.49 -5.15 -11.71
CA TYR A 16 -3.00 -6.01 -12.79
C TYR A 16 -3.15 -5.35 -14.17
N LEU A 17 -4.33 -4.80 -14.47
CA LEU A 17 -4.59 -4.08 -15.72
C LEU A 17 -3.66 -2.88 -15.91
N ILE A 18 -3.35 -2.15 -14.83
CA ILE A 18 -2.42 -1.02 -14.88
C ILE A 18 -0.98 -1.49 -15.10
N LEU A 19 -0.56 -2.58 -14.46
CA LEU A 19 0.78 -3.15 -14.62
C LEU A 19 0.99 -3.76 -16.00
N GLU A 20 -0.03 -4.36 -16.59
CA GLU A 20 -0.03 -4.82 -17.98
C GLU A 20 -0.14 -3.68 -19.01
N GLY A 21 -0.35 -2.43 -18.57
CA GLY A 21 -0.54 -1.28 -19.45
C GLY A 21 -1.88 -1.25 -20.20
N LYS A 22 -2.83 -2.12 -19.83
CA LYS A 22 -4.17 -2.20 -20.41
C LYS A 22 -5.13 -1.14 -19.89
N GLU A 23 -4.86 -0.58 -18.71
CA GLU A 23 -5.66 0.50 -18.12
C GLU A 23 -4.75 1.60 -17.57
N SER A 24 -5.14 2.87 -17.74
CA SER A 24 -4.42 4.00 -17.14
C SER A 24 -4.94 4.31 -15.74
N LEU A 25 -4.07 4.84 -14.88
CA LEU A 25 -4.41 5.30 -13.53
C LEU A 25 -5.65 6.22 -13.50
N ARG A 26 -5.75 7.15 -14.46
CA ARG A 26 -6.88 8.08 -14.58
C ARG A 26 -8.18 7.36 -14.92
N HIS A 27 -8.13 6.41 -15.85
CA HIS A 27 -9.31 5.67 -16.25
C HIS A 27 -9.84 4.82 -15.09
N ALA A 28 -8.94 4.13 -14.38
CA ALA A 28 -9.28 3.35 -13.19
C ALA A 28 -9.86 4.22 -12.06
N ALA A 29 -9.31 5.43 -11.85
CA ALA A 29 -9.79 6.38 -10.83
C ALA A 29 -11.23 6.83 -11.11
N VAL A 30 -11.53 7.18 -12.36
CA VAL A 30 -12.88 7.55 -12.79
C VAL A 30 -13.85 6.38 -12.68
N ARG A 31 -13.46 5.20 -13.17
CA ARG A 31 -14.27 3.97 -13.14
C ARG A 31 -14.67 3.57 -11.71
N LEU A 32 -13.73 3.68 -10.78
CA LEU A 32 -13.94 3.30 -9.38
C LEU A 32 -14.44 4.45 -8.50
N GLY A 33 -14.49 5.69 -9.02
CA GLY A 33 -14.87 6.88 -8.26
C GLY A 33 -13.91 7.19 -7.09
N ILE A 34 -12.62 6.88 -7.23
CA ILE A 34 -11.59 7.08 -6.20
C ILE A 34 -10.48 8.00 -6.68
N SER A 35 -9.69 8.50 -5.72
CA SER A 35 -8.54 9.34 -6.04
C SER A 35 -7.42 8.54 -6.73
N LEU A 36 -6.66 9.21 -7.61
CA LEU A 36 -5.44 8.67 -8.22
C LEU A 36 -4.44 8.17 -7.16
N SER A 37 -4.32 8.92 -6.05
CA SER A 37 -3.43 8.59 -4.93
C SER A 37 -3.77 7.24 -4.30
N SER A 38 -5.06 6.89 -4.23
CA SER A 38 -5.52 5.59 -3.73
C SER A 38 -5.05 4.44 -4.62
N ILE A 39 -5.09 4.63 -5.94
CA ILE A 39 -4.65 3.61 -6.91
C ILE A 39 -3.12 3.50 -6.91
N GLN A 40 -2.40 4.61 -6.83
CA GLN A 40 -0.94 4.61 -6.65
C GLN A 40 -0.55 3.86 -5.38
N GLN A 41 -1.28 4.06 -4.27
CA GLN A 41 -1.07 3.32 -3.04
C GLN A 41 -1.28 1.81 -3.24
N TRP A 42 -2.31 1.38 -3.96
CA TRP A 42 -2.53 -0.04 -4.26
C TRP A 42 -1.38 -0.64 -5.07
N ILE A 43 -0.87 0.06 -6.08
CA ILE A 43 0.28 -0.39 -6.86
C ILE A 43 1.53 -0.49 -5.99
N SER A 44 1.76 0.48 -5.11
CA SER A 44 2.90 0.45 -4.18
C SER A 44 2.81 -0.75 -3.24
N ILE A 45 1.61 -1.02 -2.70
CA ILE A 45 1.34 -2.15 -1.81
C ILE A 45 1.60 -3.47 -2.58
N TYR A 46 1.07 -3.60 -3.79
CA TYR A 46 1.28 -4.76 -4.64
C TYR A 46 2.77 -5.00 -4.96
N LYS A 47 3.53 -3.96 -5.30
CA LYS A 47 4.97 -4.08 -5.56
C LYS A 47 5.76 -4.51 -4.32
N SER A 48 5.29 -4.15 -3.13
CA SER A 48 5.98 -4.47 -1.87
C SER A 48 5.63 -5.85 -1.29
N GLU A 49 4.38 -6.28 -1.43
CA GLU A 49 3.82 -7.43 -0.70
C GLU A 49 3.18 -8.48 -1.65
N GLY A 50 3.16 -8.24 -2.97
CA GLY A 50 2.55 -9.11 -3.97
C GLY A 50 1.02 -9.16 -3.89
N GLU A 51 0.42 -10.21 -4.45
CA GLU A 51 -1.03 -10.42 -4.43
C GLU A 51 -1.58 -10.61 -3.01
N GLY A 52 -0.76 -11.16 -2.10
CA GLY A 52 -1.11 -11.38 -0.70
C GLY A 52 -1.40 -10.09 0.09
N ALA A 53 -0.94 -8.94 -0.42
CA ALA A 53 -1.12 -7.64 0.21
C ALA A 53 -2.59 -7.21 0.36
N PHE A 54 -3.45 -7.71 -0.52
CA PHE A 54 -4.88 -7.44 -0.53
C PHE A 54 -5.70 -8.55 0.15
N LEU A 55 -5.11 -9.70 0.49
CA LEU A 55 -5.80 -10.78 1.20
C LEU A 55 -5.85 -10.56 2.72
N VAL A 56 -4.91 -9.76 3.25
CA VAL A 56 -4.79 -9.51 4.68
C VAL A 56 -5.82 -8.47 5.14
N THR A 57 -6.96 -8.94 5.62
CA THR A 57 -8.04 -8.13 6.24
C THR A 57 -7.75 -7.77 7.70
N VAL A 58 -6.72 -8.37 8.30
CA VAL A 58 -6.30 -8.16 9.68
C VAL A 58 -5.16 -7.15 9.75
N ASN A 59 -5.15 -6.27 10.75
CA ASN A 59 -4.02 -5.34 10.92
C ASN A 59 -2.70 -6.13 11.03
N LYS A 60 -1.72 -5.80 10.17
CA LYS A 60 -0.39 -6.40 10.20
C LYS A 60 0.21 -6.19 11.60
N ARG A 61 0.50 -7.29 12.30
CA ARG A 61 1.20 -7.26 13.58
C ARG A 61 2.70 -7.28 13.29
N TYR A 62 3.37 -6.19 13.65
CA TYR A 62 4.83 -6.13 13.64
C TYR A 62 5.37 -6.67 14.96
N SER A 63 6.44 -7.45 14.91
CA SER A 63 7.15 -7.91 16.10
C SER A 63 7.70 -6.73 16.90
N LYS A 64 7.92 -6.94 18.20
CA LYS A 64 8.48 -5.93 19.10
C LYS A 64 9.86 -5.47 18.60
N GLU A 65 10.70 -6.43 18.26
CA GLU A 65 12.08 -6.22 17.78
C GLU A 65 12.11 -5.35 16.51
N LEU A 66 11.21 -5.61 15.55
CA LEU A 66 11.14 -4.83 14.31
C LEU A 66 10.73 -3.38 14.56
N LYS A 67 9.81 -3.14 15.50
CA LYS A 67 9.40 -1.78 15.89
C LYS A 67 10.53 -1.05 16.61
N GLU A 68 11.22 -1.73 17.52
CA GLU A 68 12.35 -1.17 18.27
C GLU A 68 13.47 -0.76 17.30
N GLN A 69 13.81 -1.61 16.35
CA GLN A 69 14.84 -1.30 15.36
C GLN A 69 14.46 -0.09 14.48
N ALA A 70 13.22 -0.01 14.02
CA ALA A 70 12.75 1.13 13.23
C ALA A 70 12.79 2.46 14.02
N VAL A 71 12.50 2.42 15.33
CA VAL A 71 12.59 3.61 16.20
C VAL A 71 14.05 4.00 16.41
N LEU A 72 14.94 3.03 16.65
CA LEU A 72 16.36 3.29 16.83
C LEU A 72 16.98 3.92 15.56
N ASP A 73 16.68 3.38 14.38
CA ASP A 73 17.18 3.95 13.12
C ASP A 73 16.70 5.39 12.90
N TYR A 74 15.47 5.71 13.31
CA TYR A 74 14.94 7.07 13.22
C TYR A 74 15.66 8.02 14.19
N LEU A 75 15.87 7.58 15.44
CA LEU A 75 16.61 8.35 16.43
C LEU A 75 18.09 8.54 16.05
N CYS A 76 18.68 7.56 15.38
CA CYS A 76 20.04 7.62 14.84
C CYS A 76 20.15 8.44 13.53
N GLY A 77 19.06 9.04 13.06
CA GLY A 77 19.06 9.87 11.85
C GLY A 77 19.35 9.10 10.56
N GLN A 78 19.08 7.79 10.52
CA GLN A 78 19.37 6.91 9.37
C GLN A 78 18.42 7.12 8.16
N GLY A 79 17.56 8.14 8.20
CA GLY A 79 16.63 8.49 7.14
C GLY A 79 15.37 9.17 7.67
N SER A 80 14.50 9.61 6.76
CA SER A 80 13.17 10.09 7.13
C SER A 80 12.29 8.95 7.66
N GLN A 81 11.25 9.29 8.43
CA GLN A 81 10.26 8.30 8.91
C GLN A 81 9.68 7.46 7.76
N GLN A 82 9.45 8.06 6.58
CA GLN A 82 8.93 7.37 5.42
C GLN A 82 9.93 6.35 4.85
N GLU A 83 11.20 6.74 4.71
CA GLU A 83 12.27 5.84 4.24
C GLU A 83 12.47 4.67 5.19
N ILE A 84 12.45 4.93 6.50
CA ILE A 84 12.57 3.89 7.52
C ILE A 84 11.35 2.96 7.48
N CYS A 85 10.14 3.49 7.41
CA CYS A 85 8.94 2.67 7.25
C CYS A 85 9.01 1.77 5.99
N GLN A 86 9.53 2.30 4.88
CA GLN A 86 9.71 1.53 3.65
C GLN A 86 10.77 0.43 3.82
N ARG A 87 11.90 0.73 4.47
CA ARG A 87 13.00 -0.22 4.74
C ARG A 87 12.55 -1.41 5.59
N TYR A 88 11.73 -1.15 6.60
CA TYR A 88 11.22 -2.18 7.52
C TYR A 88 9.88 -2.80 7.07
N GLY A 89 9.34 -2.41 5.92
CA GLY A 89 8.04 -2.89 5.43
C GLY A 89 6.87 -2.53 6.37
N ILE A 90 7.02 -1.44 7.14
CA ILE A 90 6.01 -0.89 8.03
C ILE A 90 5.11 0.04 7.23
N ARG A 91 3.82 -0.26 7.20
CA ARG A 91 2.82 0.61 6.57
C ARG A 91 2.76 1.97 7.29
N TYR A 92 3.21 3.02 6.61
CA TYR A 92 3.26 4.39 7.13
C TYR A 92 1.87 5.06 7.27
N LYS A 93 0.91 4.72 6.41
CA LYS A 93 -0.48 5.21 6.46
C LYS A 93 -1.47 4.06 6.57
N LYS A 94 -2.51 4.28 7.38
CA LYS A 94 -3.64 3.37 7.59
C LYS A 94 -4.74 3.61 6.55
#